data_AF-A0A1B1SB19-F1
#
_entry.id   AF-A0A1B1SB19-F1
#
_cell.length_a   1.000
_cell.length_b   1.000
_cell.length_c   1.000
_cell.angle_alpha   90.00
_cell.angle_beta   90.00
_cell.angle_gamma   90.00
#
_symmetry.space_group_name_H-M   'P 1'
#
loop_
_entity.id
_entity.type
_entity.pdbx_description
1 polymer ?
#
loop_
_entity_poly.entity_id
_entity_poly.type
_entity_poly.pdbx_seq_one_letter_code
_entity_poly.pdbx_strand_id
1 'polypeptide(L)'
;MSEKTRYTDEELQEFKELILKKLDKAQKDYELLKANVMNSDGNDTADTSPTFKVLEEGASTLGKEEAGQLAQRQMKFIQHLQAALIRIENKTYGICRQTGKLIPKERLMAVPHATLSVEAKESGRKR
;
A
#
# COMPACT_ATOMS: atom_id res chain seq x y z
N MET A 1 -8.86 -29.86 -20.49
CA MET A 1 -7.82 -29.56 -19.50
C MET A 1 -8.48 -28.80 -18.38
N SER A 2 -8.35 -29.24 -17.12
CA SER A 2 -9.02 -28.60 -15.99
C SER A 2 -8.37 -27.25 -15.71
N GLU A 3 -8.98 -26.18 -16.22
CA GLU A 3 -8.59 -24.80 -15.91
C GLU A 3 -8.77 -24.60 -14.39
N LYS A 4 -7.66 -24.57 -13.64
CA LYS A 4 -7.68 -24.29 -12.21
C LYS A 4 -8.13 -22.84 -12.01
N THR A 5 -9.39 -22.66 -11.64
CA THR A 5 -10.02 -21.35 -11.44
C THR A 5 -9.78 -20.77 -10.04
N ARG A 6 -9.18 -21.53 -9.12
CA ARG A 6 -8.88 -21.10 -7.74
C ARG A 6 -7.63 -21.75 -7.16
N TYR A 7 -7.05 -21.06 -6.18
CA TYR A 7 -5.99 -21.59 -5.33
C TYR A 7 -6.52 -22.58 -4.30
N THR A 8 -5.63 -23.47 -3.84
CA THR A 8 -5.92 -24.38 -2.74
C THR A 8 -5.94 -23.64 -1.40
N ASP A 9 -6.62 -24.21 -0.40
CA ASP A 9 -6.73 -23.61 0.94
C ASP A 9 -5.35 -23.45 1.61
N GLU A 10 -4.45 -24.40 1.36
CA GLU A 10 -3.07 -24.38 1.85
C GLU A 10 -2.28 -23.20 1.23
N GLU A 11 -2.38 -22.98 -0.08
CA GLU A 11 -1.75 -21.82 -0.72
C GLU A 11 -2.36 -20.50 -0.24
N LEU A 12 -3.68 -20.46 -0.03
CA LEU A 12 -4.38 -19.31 0.51
C LEU A 12 -3.89 -18.95 1.93
N GLN A 13 -3.61 -19.95 2.76
CA GLN A 13 -3.02 -19.78 4.08
C GLN A 13 -1.63 -19.13 3.98
N GLU A 14 -0.76 -19.63 3.09
CA GLU A 14 0.57 -19.04 2.87
C GLU A 14 0.48 -17.55 2.50
N PHE A 15 -0.45 -17.20 1.59
CA PHE A 15 -0.68 -15.81 1.20
C PHE A 15 -1.23 -14.96 2.34
N LYS A 16 -2.12 -15.52 3.17
CA LYS A 16 -2.69 -14.84 4.34
C LYS A 16 -1.60 -14.44 5.32
N GLU A 17 -0.71 -15.36 5.66
CA GLU A 17 0.42 -15.09 6.57
C GLU A 17 1.37 -14.03 6.00
N LEU A 18 1.68 -14.11 4.71
CA LEU A 18 2.48 -13.10 4.02
C LEU A 18 1.84 -11.71 4.06
N ILE A 19 0.52 -11.63 3.82
CA ILE A 19 -0.22 -10.37 3.84
C ILE A 19 -0.26 -9.78 5.25
N LEU A 20 -0.51 -10.60 6.28
CA LEU A 20 -0.51 -10.14 7.68
C LEU A 20 0.85 -9.54 8.07
N LYS A 21 1.95 -10.22 7.72
CA LYS A 21 3.29 -9.71 7.97
C LYS A 21 3.57 -8.39 7.26
N LYS A 22 3.10 -8.24 6.01
CA LYS A 22 3.21 -6.98 5.26
C LYS A 22 2.30 -5.88 5.84
N LEU A 23 1.13 -6.23 6.37
CA LEU A 23 0.18 -5.30 6.97
C LEU A 23 0.76 -4.69 8.26
N ASP A 24 1.33 -5.50 9.14
CA ASP A 24 2.03 -5.01 10.35
C ASP A 24 3.14 -4.02 10.00
N LYS A 25 4.02 -4.40 9.04
CA LYS A 25 5.07 -3.51 8.56
C LYS A 25 4.49 -2.21 7.97
N ALA A 26 3.42 -2.33 7.19
CA ALA A 26 2.80 -1.18 6.55
C ALA A 26 2.14 -0.22 7.54
N GLN A 27 1.55 -0.73 8.63
CA GLN A 27 0.99 0.07 9.70
C GLN A 27 2.07 0.84 10.47
N LYS A 28 3.18 0.18 10.81
CA LYS A 28 4.33 0.84 11.46
C LYS A 28 4.88 1.98 10.61
N ASP A 29 5.02 1.74 9.31
CA ASP A 29 5.49 2.75 8.35
C ASP A 29 4.51 3.94 8.24
N TYR A 30 3.21 3.66 8.20
CA TYR A 30 2.17 4.70 8.21
C TYR A 30 2.20 5.53 9.49
N GLU A 31 2.38 4.91 10.65
CA GLU A 31 2.47 5.60 11.93
C GLU A 31 3.71 6.49 12.00
N LEU A 32 4.86 6.03 11.49
CA LEU A 32 6.07 6.84 11.36
C LEU A 32 5.85 8.05 10.45
N LEU A 33 5.24 7.85 9.27
CA LEU A 33 4.92 8.95 8.35
C LEU A 33 3.96 9.95 8.99
N LYS A 34 2.92 9.47 9.67
CA LYS A 34 1.96 10.32 10.40
C LYS A 34 2.64 11.09 11.53
N ALA A 35 3.53 10.43 12.28
CA ALA A 35 4.30 11.05 13.34
C ALA A 35 5.23 12.14 12.81
N ASN A 36 5.85 11.96 11.64
CA ASN A 36 6.66 13.01 11.00
C ASN A 36 5.80 14.22 10.58
N VAL A 37 4.62 13.98 10.01
CA VAL A 37 3.69 15.07 9.65
C VAL A 37 3.21 15.84 10.89
N MET A 38 2.99 15.17 12.02
CA MET A 38 2.46 15.79 13.25
C MET A 38 3.54 16.33 14.22
N ASN A 39 4.73 15.73 14.33
CA ASN A 39 5.78 16.19 15.26
C ASN A 39 6.53 17.45 14.80
N SER A 40 6.43 17.85 13.52
CA SER A 40 6.95 19.16 13.09
C SER A 40 6.13 20.37 13.56
N ASP A 41 5.13 20.16 14.41
CA ASP A 41 4.40 21.23 15.13
C ASP A 41 5.08 21.57 16.46
N GLY A 42 5.91 20.67 17.00
CA GLY A 42 6.67 20.87 18.24
C GLY A 42 8.00 21.60 18.05
N ASN A 43 8.10 22.54 17.10
CA ASN A 43 9.25 23.43 17.03
C ASN A 43 9.12 24.47 18.14
N ASP A 44 9.70 24.13 19.29
CA ASP A 44 9.90 24.99 20.47
C ASP A 44 10.58 26.30 20.02
N THR A 45 9.76 27.33 19.77
CA THR A 45 10.18 28.64 19.29
C THR A 45 10.74 29.46 20.45
N ALA A 46 11.96 29.15 20.86
CA ALA A 46 12.80 30.07 21.62
C ALA A 46 14.00 30.46 20.76
N ASP A 47 13.96 31.67 20.21
CA ASP A 47 15.13 32.44 19.75
C ASP A 47 15.73 32.04 18.39
N THR A 48 15.29 32.65 17.28
CA THR A 48 16.14 33.00 16.11
C THR A 48 15.41 33.93 15.13
N SER A 49 16.17 34.87 14.57
CA SER A 49 15.77 36.09 13.85
C SER A 49 14.82 35.92 12.62
N PRO A 50 13.98 36.92 12.31
CA PRO A 50 12.88 36.84 11.34
C PRO A 50 13.28 36.63 9.87
N THR A 51 14.54 36.84 9.48
CA THR A 51 14.99 36.73 8.09
C THR A 51 15.26 35.29 7.63
N PHE A 52 15.54 34.36 8.54
CA PHE A 52 15.82 32.95 8.21
C PHE A 52 14.54 32.08 8.18
N LYS A 53 13.49 32.52 8.90
CA LYS A 53 12.22 31.81 9.07
C LYS A 53 11.45 31.60 7.76
N VAL A 54 11.45 32.61 6.87
CA VAL A 54 10.65 32.59 5.63
C VAL A 54 11.16 31.55 4.61
N LEU A 55 12.48 31.31 4.56
CA LEU A 55 13.05 30.29 3.66
C LEU A 55 12.88 28.87 4.22
N GLU A 56 13.00 28.71 5.54
CA GLU A 56 12.85 27.41 6.22
C GLU A 56 11.39 26.94 6.28
N GLU A 57 10.43 27.85 6.44
CA GLU A 57 9.00 27.53 6.35
C GLU A 57 8.61 27.00 4.95
N GLY A 58 9.23 27.51 3.88
CA GLY A 58 9.04 26.99 2.51
C GLY A 58 9.55 25.56 2.31
N ALA A 59 10.72 25.22 2.86
CA ALA A 59 11.25 23.86 2.82
C ALA A 59 10.45 22.89 3.71
N SER A 60 10.02 23.37 4.87
CA SER A 60 9.23 22.59 5.84
C SER A 60 7.83 22.26 5.32
N THR A 61 7.19 23.20 4.61
CA THR A 61 5.86 23.00 4.01
C THR A 61 5.90 22.00 2.85
N LEU A 62 6.93 22.05 1.99
CA LEU A 62 7.13 21.07 0.93
C LEU A 62 7.31 19.65 1.48
N GLY A 63 8.16 19.48 2.50
CA GLY A 63 8.38 18.18 3.14
C GLY A 63 7.14 17.60 3.82
N LYS A 64 6.29 18.46 4.41
CA LYS A 64 5.00 18.06 5.01
C LYS A 64 4.02 17.57 3.94
N GLU A 65 3.95 18.25 2.80
CA GLU A 65 3.06 17.86 1.71
C GLU A 65 3.48 16.51 1.09
N GLU A 66 4.78 16.30 0.88
CA GLU A 66 5.32 15.01 0.42
C GLU A 66 5.04 13.88 1.42
N ALA A 67 5.30 14.11 2.72
CA ALA A 67 5.02 13.14 3.77
C ALA A 67 3.52 12.81 3.88
N GLY A 68 2.64 13.81 3.71
CA GLY A 68 1.20 13.63 3.64
C GLY A 68 0.77 12.76 2.46
N GLN A 69 1.31 13.00 1.26
CA GLN A 69 1.05 12.17 0.08
C GLN A 69 1.53 10.73 0.27
N LEU A 70 2.72 10.54 0.86
CA LEU A 70 3.25 9.21 1.18
C LEU A 70 2.32 8.48 2.18
N ALA A 71 1.89 9.16 3.23
CA ALA A 71 0.96 8.60 4.22
C ALA A 71 -0.38 8.18 3.58
N GLN A 72 -0.92 8.99 2.67
CA GLN A 72 -2.15 8.64 1.92
C GLN A 72 -1.96 7.40 1.05
N ARG A 73 -0.82 7.27 0.36
CA ARG A 73 -0.48 6.08 -0.45
C ARG A 73 -0.37 4.85 0.45
N GLN A 74 0.28 4.99 1.60
CA GLN A 74 0.45 3.92 2.57
C GLN A 74 -0.88 3.46 3.16
N MET A 75 -1.78 4.40 3.48
CA MET A 75 -3.14 4.10 3.94
C MET A 75 -3.92 3.29 2.89
N LYS A 76 -3.87 3.70 1.61
CA LYS A 76 -4.50 2.95 0.51
C LYS A 76 -3.90 1.54 0.38
N PHE A 77 -2.58 1.40 0.55
CA PHE A 77 -1.91 0.11 0.53
C PHE A 77 -2.41 -0.81 1.65
N ILE A 78 -2.56 -0.30 2.87
CA ILE A 78 -3.15 -1.05 4.01
C ILE A 78 -4.56 -1.51 3.68
N GLN A 79 -5.41 -0.61 3.17
CA GLN A 79 -6.78 -0.96 2.76
C GLN A 79 -6.79 -2.06 1.69
N HIS A 80 -5.87 -2.02 0.72
CA HIS A 80 -5.75 -3.04 -0.30
C HIS A 80 -5.31 -4.40 0.27
N LEU A 81 -4.42 -4.42 1.27
CA LEU A 81 -4.03 -5.65 1.97
C LEU A 81 -5.20 -6.23 2.76
N GLN A 82 -5.97 -5.40 3.47
CA GLN A 82 -7.19 -5.84 4.16
C GLN A 82 -8.23 -6.40 3.18
N ALA A 83 -8.45 -5.73 2.06
CA ALA A 83 -9.33 -6.23 1.00
C ALA A 83 -8.85 -7.55 0.39
N ALA A 84 -7.53 -7.79 0.35
CA ALA A 84 -6.96 -9.06 -0.08
C ALA A 84 -7.24 -10.18 0.92
N LEU A 85 -7.15 -9.91 2.23
CA LEU A 85 -7.53 -10.88 3.28
C LEU A 85 -8.99 -11.31 3.15
N ILE A 86 -9.91 -10.37 2.95
CA ILE A 86 -11.34 -10.68 2.77
C ILE A 86 -11.53 -11.60 1.55
N ARG A 87 -10.77 -11.41 0.47
CA ARG A 87 -10.86 -12.28 -0.72
C ARG A 87 -10.31 -13.68 -0.47
N ILE A 88 -9.30 -13.80 0.38
CA ILE A 88 -8.77 -15.09 0.82
C ILE A 88 -9.86 -15.85 1.58
N GLU A 89 -10.53 -15.18 2.53
CA GLU A 89 -11.66 -15.78 3.28
C GLU A 89 -12.81 -16.20 2.36
N ASN A 90 -13.12 -15.37 1.36
CA ASN A 90 -14.13 -15.69 0.33
C ASN A 90 -13.64 -16.69 -0.73
N LYS A 91 -12.40 -17.20 -0.65
CA LYS A 91 -11.80 -18.13 -1.64
C LYS A 91 -11.80 -17.61 -3.08
N THR A 92 -11.80 -16.29 -3.24
CA THR A 92 -11.75 -15.58 -4.54
C THR A 92 -10.40 -14.90 -4.79
N TYR A 93 -9.44 -15.09 -3.89
CA TYR A 93 -8.10 -14.54 -4.00
C TYR A 93 -7.36 -15.12 -5.20
N GLY A 94 -6.59 -14.27 -5.89
CA GLY A 94 -5.85 -14.65 -7.09
C GLY A 94 -6.71 -14.79 -8.35
N ILE A 95 -8.00 -14.45 -8.32
CA ILE A 95 -8.84 -14.40 -9.52
C ILE A 95 -8.87 -12.95 -10.04
N CYS A 96 -8.54 -12.78 -11.33
CA CYS A 96 -8.59 -11.48 -11.98
C CYS A 96 -10.03 -10.98 -12.07
N ARG A 97 -10.31 -9.78 -11.55
CA ARG A 97 -11.66 -9.18 -11.61
C ARG A 97 -12.17 -8.90 -13.02
N GLN A 98 -11.28 -8.67 -13.99
CA GLN A 98 -11.68 -8.36 -15.37
C GLN A 98 -11.81 -9.61 -16.24
N THR A 99 -10.84 -10.52 -16.14
CA THR A 99 -10.75 -11.67 -17.05
C THR A 99 -11.26 -12.98 -16.44
N GLY A 100 -11.48 -13.03 -15.12
CA GLY A 100 -11.82 -14.27 -14.41
C GLY A 100 -10.70 -15.32 -14.39
N LYS A 101 -9.53 -15.01 -14.97
CA LYS A 101 -8.36 -15.92 -15.01
C LYS A 101 -7.61 -15.90 -13.68
N LEU A 102 -6.94 -17.01 -13.39
CA LEU A 102 -6.01 -17.11 -12.25
C LEU A 102 -4.78 -16.22 -12.49
N ILE A 103 -4.46 -15.36 -11.54
CA ILE A 103 -3.23 -14.55 -11.49
C ILE A 103 -2.09 -15.49 -11.06
N PRO A 104 -0.92 -15.49 -11.72
CA PRO A 104 0.17 -16.39 -11.35
C PRO A 104 0.69 -16.18 -9.91
N LYS A 105 1.10 -17.27 -9.24
CA LYS A 105 1.56 -17.29 -7.83
C LYS A 105 2.75 -16.36 -7.61
N GLU A 106 3.73 -16.40 -8.50
CA GLU A 106 4.90 -15.50 -8.50
C GLU A 106 4.51 -14.03 -8.32
N ARG A 107 3.49 -13.59 -9.06
CA ARG A 107 3.04 -12.20 -9.02
C ARG A 107 2.36 -11.84 -7.71
N LEU A 108 1.57 -12.76 -7.16
CA LEU A 108 0.92 -12.59 -5.86
C LEU A 108 1.94 -12.58 -4.72
N MET A 109 3.03 -13.35 -4.83
CA MET A 109 4.14 -13.32 -3.86
C MET A 109 4.83 -11.95 -3.85
N ALA A 110 5.11 -11.39 -5.04
CA ALA A 110 5.68 -10.04 -5.17
C ALA A 110 4.70 -8.97 -4.69
N VAL A 111 3.47 -8.98 -5.24
CA VAL A 111 2.45 -7.95 -5.07
C VAL A 111 1.13 -8.58 -4.63
N PRO A 112 0.95 -8.84 -3.32
CA PRO A 112 -0.19 -9.64 -2.83
C PRO A 112 -1.53 -8.91 -2.85
N HIS A 113 -1.53 -7.60 -3.08
CA HIS A 113 -2.73 -6.80 -3.23
C HIS A 113 -3.17 -6.67 -4.70
N ALA A 114 -2.47 -7.30 -5.65
CA ALA A 114 -2.75 -7.15 -7.06
C ALA A 114 -4.09 -7.81 -7.43
N THR A 115 -5.00 -7.03 -8.00
CA THR A 115 -6.39 -7.44 -8.30
C THR A 115 -6.64 -7.75 -9.78
N LEU A 116 -5.71 -7.33 -10.64
CA LEU A 116 -5.78 -7.44 -12.09
C LEU A 116 -4.60 -8.28 -12.58
N SER A 117 -4.79 -9.14 -13.58
CA SER A 117 -3.69 -9.86 -14.25
C SER A 117 -2.80 -8.91 -15.08
N VAL A 118 -1.59 -9.38 -15.45
CA VAL A 118 -0.66 -8.63 -16.30
C VAL A 118 -1.29 -8.24 -17.65
N GLU A 119 -2.02 -9.17 -18.29
CA GLU A 119 -2.80 -8.91 -19.53
C GLU A 119 -3.79 -7.72 -19.39
N ALA A 120 -4.46 -7.63 -18.24
CA ALA A 120 -5.45 -6.59 -17.97
C ALA A 120 -4.79 -5.23 -17.70
N LYS A 121 -3.61 -5.25 -17.05
CA LYS A 121 -2.84 -4.04 -16.76
C LYS A 121 -2.18 -3.44 -18.02
N GLU A 122 -1.68 -4.28 -18.93
CA GLU A 122 -1.13 -3.85 -20.23
C GLU A 122 -2.21 -3.20 -21.11
N SER A 123 -3.45 -3.71 -21.06
CA SER A 123 -4.57 -3.15 -21.82
C SER A 123 -5.03 -1.78 -21.30
N GLY A 124 -4.86 -1.51 -20.01
CA GLY A 124 -5.23 -0.23 -19.39
C GLY A 124 -4.19 0.89 -19.56
N ARG A 125 -2.95 0.57 -19.91
CA ARG A 125 -1.85 1.55 -20.06
C ARG A 125 -1.82 2.24 -21.44
N LYS A 126 -2.68 1.81 -22.37
CA LYS A 126 -2.79 2.38 -23.73
C LYS A 126 -3.83 3.51 -23.86
N ARG A 127 -4.18 4.20 -22.77
CA ARG A 127 -5.09 5.37 -22.81
C ARG A 127 -4.50 6.54 -22.05
#